data_AF-A0A388PX75-F1
#
_entry.id   AF-A0A388PX75-F1
#
_cell.length_a   1.000
_cell.length_b   1.000
_cell.length_c   1.000
_cell.angle_alpha   90.00
_cell.angle_beta   90.00
_cell.angle_gamma   90.00
#
_symmetry.space_group_name_H-M   'P 1'
#
loop_
_entity.id
_entity.type
_entity.pdbx_description
1 polymer ?
#
loop_
_entity_poly.entity_id
_entity_poly.type
_entity_poly.pdbx_seq_one_letter_code
_entity_poly.pdbx_strand_id
1 'polypeptide(L)' 'MARQRHLDALDIVSKRLNESVNQIQSPELIAEELRQAQTSLASITGEFTPDDLLGEIFSRFCIGK' A
#
# COMPACT_ATOMS: atom_id res chain seq x y z
N MET A 1 18.90 -2.90 10.83
CA MET A 1 17.87 -3.94 10.61
C MET A 1 16.70 -3.45 9.75
N ALA A 2 16.17 -2.23 9.93
CA ALA A 2 15.06 -1.69 9.11
C ALA A 2 15.35 -1.66 7.59
N ARG A 3 16.57 -1.29 7.18
CA ARG A 3 16.94 -1.19 5.75
C ARG A 3 16.77 -2.50 4.97
N GLN A 4 17.18 -3.63 5.53
CA GLN A 4 17.05 -4.93 4.85
C GLN A 4 15.57 -5.30 4.67
N ARG A 5 14.78 -5.19 5.74
CA ARG A 5 13.33 -5.48 5.70
C ARG A 5 12.58 -4.62 4.68
N HIS A 6 12.94 -3.34 4.56
CA HIS A 6 12.32 -2.44 3.58
C HIS A 6 12.70 -2.84 2.14
N LEU A 7 13.96 -3.23 1.91
CA LEU A 7 14.39 -3.74 0.60
C LEU A 7 13.66 -5.02 0.24
N ASP A 8 13.52 -5.97 1.18
CA ASP A 8 12.79 -7.22 0.96
C ASP A 8 11.31 -6.94 0.63
N ALA A 9 10.67 -5.99 1.33
CA ALA A 9 9.30 -5.59 1.05
C ALA A 9 9.15 -4.93 -0.33
N LEU A 10 10.09 -4.09 -0.75
CA LEU A 10 10.10 -3.48 -2.09
C LEU A 10 10.31 -4.52 -3.20
N ASP A 11 11.13 -5.54 -2.97
CA ASP A 11 11.32 -6.64 -3.91
C ASP A 11 10.03 -7.43 -4.13
N ILE A 12 9.31 -7.73 -3.03
CA ILE A 12 7.98 -8.36 -3.09
C ILE A 12 7.00 -7.48 -3.88
N VAL A 13 6.94 -6.17 -3.60
CA VAL A 13 6.09 -5.23 -4.35
C VAL A 13 6.39 -5.29 -5.84
N SER A 14 7.67 -5.21 -6.22
CA SER A 14 8.09 -5.24 -7.62
C SER A 14 7.68 -6.54 -8.31
N LYS A 15 7.85 -7.69 -7.64
CA LYS A 15 7.45 -9.00 -8.14
C LYS A 15 5.94 -9.06 -8.41
N ARG A 16 5.12 -8.63 -7.44
CA ARG A 16 3.65 -8.63 -7.55
C ARG A 16 3.16 -7.75 -8.70
N LEU A 17 3.74 -6.56 -8.87
CA LEU A 17 3.42 -5.67 -9.99
C LEU A 17 3.79 -6.29 -11.34
N ASN A 18 4.93 -6.99 -11.44
CA ASN A 18 5.28 -7.70 -12.67
C ASN A 18 4.33 -8.88 -12.95
N GLU A 19 3.93 -9.62 -11.92
CA GLU A 19 2.94 -10.70 -12.03
C GLU A 19 1.57 -10.17 -12.46
N SER A 20 1.16 -8.99 -12.02
CA SER A 20 -0.10 -8.37 -12.43
C SER A 20 -0.11 -7.98 -13.90
N VAL A 21 1.01 -7.48 -14.44
CA VAL A 21 1.16 -7.15 -15.87
C VAL A 21 0.98 -8.39 -16.75
N ASN A 22 1.47 -9.55 -16.30
CA ASN A 22 1.31 -10.82 -17.02
C ASN A 22 -0.13 -11.37 -16.98
N GLN A 23 -0.96 -10.86 -16.08
CA GLN A 23 -2.34 -11.32 -15.85
C GLN A 23 -3.39 -10.35 -16.42
N ILE A 24 -3.01 -9.53 -17.42
CA ILE A 24 -3.83 -8.43 -17.95
C ILE A 24 -5.24 -8.84 -18.44
N GLN A 25 -5.45 -10.13 -18.74
CA GLN A 25 -6.74 -10.66 -19.17
C GLN A 25 -7.68 -11.09 -18.03
N SER A 26 -7.21 -11.09 -16.77
CA SER A 26 -8.03 -11.39 -15.59
C SER A 26 -7.96 -10.24 -14.59
N PRO A 27 -8.94 -9.32 -14.65
CA PRO A 27 -9.02 -8.18 -13.74
C PRO A 27 -9.04 -8.56 -12.26
N GLU A 28 -9.64 -9.69 -11.91
CA GLU A 28 -9.70 -10.19 -10.54
C GLU A 28 -8.32 -10.57 -10.00
N LEU A 29 -7.50 -11.22 -10.83
CA LEU A 29 -6.14 -11.58 -10.46
C LEU A 29 -5.23 -10.35 -10.40
N ILE A 30 -5.38 -9.40 -11.32
CA ILE A 30 -4.67 -8.11 -11.24
C ILE A 30 -5.00 -7.41 -9.92
N ALA A 31 -6.27 -7.35 -9.54
CA ALA A 31 -6.71 -6.72 -8.29
C ALA A 31 -6.12 -7.42 -7.06
N GLU A 32 -6.04 -8.75 -7.08
CA GLU A 32 -5.37 -9.54 -6.04
C GLU A 32 -3.88 -9.18 -5.91
N GLU A 33 -3.13 -9.19 -7.02
CA GLU A 33 -1.70 -8.87 -7.03
C GLU A 33 -1.44 -7.44 -6.55
N LEU A 34 -2.26 -6.47 -6.99
CA LEU A 34 -2.17 -5.07 -6.54
C LEU A 34 -2.46 -4.93 -5.03
N ARG A 35 -3.43 -5.69 -4.50
CA ARG A 35 -3.72 -5.67 -3.05
C ARG A 35 -2.56 -6.24 -2.24
N GLN A 36 -1.93 -7.32 -2.70
CA GLN A 36 -0.76 -7.91 -2.04
C GLN A 36 0.47 -6.99 -2.10
N ALA A 37 0.69 -6.32 -3.25
CA ALA A 37 1.72 -5.29 -3.38
C ALA A 37 1.49 -4.15 -2.38
N GLN A 38 0.26 -3.63 -2.30
CA GLN A 38 -0.10 -2.55 -1.37
C GLN A 38 0.09 -2.96 0.10
N THR A 39 -0.26 -4.19 0.47
CA THR A 39 -0.04 -4.73 1.83
C THR A 39 1.46 -4.78 2.17
N SER A 40 2.30 -5.23 1.23
CA SER A 40 3.75 -5.30 1.42
C SER A 40 4.36 -3.90 1.56
N LEU A 41 3.86 -2.92 0.81
CA LEU A 41 4.27 -1.52 0.90
C LEU A 41 3.88 -0.89 2.24
N ALA A 42 2.68 -1.20 2.75
CA ALA A 42 2.20 -0.72 4.06
C ALA A 42 3.11 -1.17 5.22
N SER A 43 3.81 -2.29 5.09
CA SER A 43 4.81 -2.72 6.09
C SER A 43 6.01 -1.77 6.24
N ILE A 44 6.25 -0.91 5.23
CA ILE A 44 7.32 0.09 5.20
C ILE A 44 6.82 1.45 5.70
N THR A 45 5.64 1.88 5.25
CA THR A 45 5.08 3.20 5.54
C THR A 45 4.26 3.26 6.82
N GLY A 46 3.90 2.10 7.38
CA GLY A 46 2.81 1.98 8.33
C GLY A 46 1.47 1.79 7.62
N GLU A 47 0.48 1.23 8.33
CA GLU A 47 -0.88 1.13 7.84
C GLU A 47 -1.54 2.52 7.82
N PHE A 48 -2.21 2.85 6.72
CA PHE A 48 -3.10 4.00 6.66
C PHE A 48 -4.47 3.57 7.14
N THR A 49 -4.79 3.95 8.36
CA THR A 49 -6.00 3.54 9.05
C THR A 49 -7.18 4.47 8.72
N PRO A 50 -8.43 4.03 8.97
CA PRO A 50 -9.58 4.93 8.91
C PRO A 50 -9.41 6.17 9.80
N ASP A 51 -8.71 6.05 10.94
CA ASP A 51 -8.44 7.19 11.82
C ASP A 51 -7.46 8.20 11.20
N ASP A 52 -6.45 7.73 10.45
CA ASP A 52 -5.56 8.61 9.68
C ASP A 52 -6.34 9.36 8.59
N LEU A 53 -7.29 8.67 7.94
CA LEU A 53 -8.18 9.29 6.96
C LEU A 53 -9.09 10.34 7.60
N LEU A 54 -9.71 10.04 8.75
CA LEU A 54 -10.54 10.99 9.48
C LEU A 54 -9.70 12.18 9.95
N GLY A 55 -8.48 11.93 10.44
CA GLY A 55 -7.50 12.96 10.80
C GLY A 55 -7.23 13.91 9.63
N GLU A 56 -6.96 13.40 8.44
CA GLU A 56 -6.75 14.22 7.23
C GLU A 56 -8.01 15.00 6.82
N ILE A 57 -9.18 14.35 6.81
CA ILE A 57 -10.46 15.00 6.47
C ILE A 57 -10.74 16.17 7.42
N PHE A 58 -10.53 15.96 8.72
CA PHE A 58 -10.81 16.96 9.76
C PHE A 58 -9.66 17.92 10.03
N SER A 59 -8.43 17.64 9.57
CA SER A 59 -7.27 18.55 9.70
C SER A 59 -7.50 19.93 9.07
N ARG A 60 -8.37 19.97 8.06
CA ARG A 60 -8.77 21.19 7.34
C ARG A 60 -9.98 21.89 7.95
N PHE A 61 -10.72 21.21 8.81
CA PHE A 61 -11.71 21.86 9.65
C PHE A 61 -10.95 22.45 10.82
N CYS A 62 -10.61 23.74 10.73
CA CYS A 62 -10.19 24.50 11.90
C CYS A 62 -11.28 24.36 12.97
N ILE A 63 -11.14 23.42 13.90
CA ILE A 63 -11.79 23.54 15.20
C ILE A 63 -11.18 24.82 15.76
N GLY A 64 -12.01 25.86 15.81
CA GLY A 64 -11.58 27.19 16.19
C GLY A 64 -10.76 27.16 17.47
N LYS A 65 -9.84 28.13 17.55
CA LYS A 65 -9.53 28.75 18.84
C LYS A 65 -10.80 29.07 19.61
#